data_AF-A0A167LUH9-F1
#
_entry.id   AF-A0A167LUH9-F1
#
_cell.length_a   1.000
_cell.length_b   1.000
_cell.length_c   1.000
_cell.angle_alpha   90.00
_cell.angle_beta   90.00
_cell.angle_gamma   90.00
#
_symmetry.space_group_name_H-M   'P 1'
#
loop_
_entity.id
_entity.type
_entity.pdbx_description
1 polymer ?
#
loop_
_entity_poly.entity_id
_entity_poly.type
_entity_poly.pdbx_seq_one_letter_code
_entity_poly.pdbx_strand_id
1 'polypeptide(L)'
;MSAPICENCTKGTKLPGTPEGSMLKIAGIDTYLATPPEPVKPENEHKAVVIFTDVLGLPLGNSQIIADGFAKHLGLPVYVPDMFNGTPPITPEQMTSVDHFEIGKPRPFWKKLRFYALLPRVLPNIIISNSPGKVSARMETWVEGVRKEKGVERLGAVGHCYGGIVVTRLAAKSGTIQVGVIAHPGPIKQAEIDKIDFPVAFATCEEDDSFPQPYAKEVETSFEKREEKSKVPYEFVYYPGTMHGFAARPALDIPVVKEAFEKVTEQTWRWFEKYL
;
A
#
# COMPACT_ATOMS: atom_id res chain seq x y z
N MET A 1 21.89 1.76 10.85
CA MET A 1 20.43 1.99 10.72
C MET A 1 20.15 2.18 9.25
N SER A 2 19.33 1.32 8.64
CA SER A 2 18.83 1.57 7.28
C SER A 2 18.00 2.86 7.29
N ALA A 3 18.10 3.67 6.24
CA ALA A 3 17.29 4.88 6.12
C ALA A 3 15.80 4.50 6.08
N PRO A 4 14.89 5.30 6.68
CA PRO A 4 13.45 5.01 6.67
C PRO A 4 12.80 5.15 5.29
N ILE A 5 13.59 5.48 4.26
CA ILE A 5 13.19 5.62 2.88
C ILE A 5 14.33 5.12 1.98
N CYS A 6 14.02 4.31 0.96
CA CYS A 6 15.00 3.87 -0.04
C CYS A 6 14.96 4.76 -1.28
N GLU A 7 15.99 4.63 -2.14
CA GLU A 7 16.05 5.36 -3.40
C GLU A 7 14.78 5.09 -4.23
N ASN A 8 14.34 3.84 -4.32
CA ASN A 8 13.20 3.43 -5.15
C ASN A 8 11.88 4.11 -4.74
N CYS A 9 11.69 4.53 -3.49
CA CYS A 9 10.52 5.31 -3.04
C CYS A 9 10.32 6.64 -3.81
N THR A 10 11.35 7.14 -4.50
CA THR A 10 11.29 8.35 -5.34
C THR A 10 11.10 8.08 -6.84
N LYS A 11 11.07 6.81 -7.32
CA LYS A 11 10.94 6.45 -8.76
C LYS A 11 9.53 6.06 -9.18
N GLY A 12 8.89 6.81 -10.04
CA GLY A 12 7.48 6.55 -10.32
C GLY A 12 7.02 7.18 -11.60
N THR A 13 5.84 6.76 -12.02
CA THR A 13 5.04 7.44 -13.03
C THR A 13 3.68 7.77 -12.43
N LYS A 14 3.01 8.74 -13.04
CA LYS A 14 1.58 8.94 -12.82
C LYS A 14 0.82 7.95 -13.70
N LEU A 15 -0.20 7.32 -13.15
CA LEU A 15 -1.12 6.50 -13.92
C LEU A 15 -1.93 7.40 -14.87
N PRO A 16 -2.23 6.94 -16.09
CA PRO A 16 -3.15 7.64 -16.97
C PRO A 16 -4.58 7.56 -16.42
N GLY A 17 -5.39 8.56 -16.74
CA GLY A 17 -6.78 8.65 -16.29
C GLY A 17 -7.01 9.79 -15.30
N THR A 18 -8.27 9.99 -14.93
CA THR A 18 -8.69 10.97 -13.92
C THR A 18 -9.51 10.23 -12.87
N PRO A 19 -9.25 10.47 -11.56
CA PRO A 19 -10.09 9.94 -10.49
C PRO A 19 -11.58 10.28 -10.70
N GLU A 20 -12.47 9.29 -10.56
CA GLU A 20 -13.92 9.42 -10.82
C GLU A 20 -14.78 9.51 -9.55
N GLY A 21 -14.19 9.14 -8.40
CA GLY A 21 -14.79 9.19 -7.08
C GLY A 21 -14.86 10.59 -6.48
N SER A 22 -15.09 10.64 -5.16
CA SER A 22 -15.35 11.90 -4.44
C SER A 22 -14.52 12.03 -3.17
N MET A 23 -14.22 13.26 -2.77
CA MET A 23 -13.59 13.55 -1.49
C MET A 23 -14.64 13.74 -0.41
N LEU A 24 -14.42 13.13 0.75
CA LEU A 24 -15.22 13.31 1.96
C LEU A 24 -14.31 13.29 3.19
N LYS A 25 -14.88 13.51 4.38
CA LYS A 25 -14.17 13.37 5.65
C LYS A 25 -14.77 12.23 6.47
N ILE A 26 -13.90 11.40 7.06
CA ILE A 26 -14.25 10.37 8.04
C ILE A 26 -13.35 10.56 9.25
N ALA A 27 -13.92 10.66 10.46
CA ALA A 27 -13.19 10.98 11.68
C ALA A 27 -12.26 12.21 11.54
N GLY A 28 -12.68 13.21 10.76
CA GLY A 28 -11.92 14.43 10.47
C GLY A 28 -10.77 14.28 9.46
N ILE A 29 -10.54 13.07 8.93
CA ILE A 29 -9.48 12.77 7.96
C ILE A 29 -10.05 12.82 6.55
N ASP A 30 -9.41 13.61 5.67
CA ASP A 30 -9.76 13.64 4.25
C ASP A 30 -9.60 12.26 3.64
N THR A 31 -10.63 11.81 2.94
CA THR A 31 -10.72 10.46 2.40
C THR A 31 -11.34 10.52 1.02
N TYR A 32 -10.65 9.95 0.04
CA TYR A 32 -11.24 9.70 -1.27
C TYR A 32 -12.11 8.45 -1.20
N LEU A 33 -13.29 8.50 -1.78
CA LEU A 33 -14.22 7.38 -1.91
C LEU A 33 -14.47 7.12 -3.40
N ALA A 34 -14.05 5.94 -3.84
CA ALA A 34 -14.50 5.33 -5.08
C ALA A 34 -15.77 4.51 -4.80
N THR A 35 -16.87 4.86 -5.47
CA THR A 35 -18.16 4.17 -5.35
C THR A 35 -18.29 3.17 -6.50
N PRO A 36 -18.76 1.93 -6.24
CA PRO A 36 -19.03 0.99 -7.33
C PRO A 36 -20.10 1.54 -8.28
N PRO A 37 -20.06 1.18 -9.57
CA PRO A 37 -21.01 1.71 -10.57
C PRO A 37 -22.45 1.24 -10.33
N GLU A 38 -22.60 0.04 -9.78
CA GLU A 38 -23.89 -0.55 -9.41
C GLU A 38 -24.08 -0.52 -7.89
N PRO A 39 -25.33 -0.50 -7.39
CA PRO A 39 -25.60 -0.60 -5.95
C PRO A 39 -24.92 -1.83 -5.32
N VAL A 40 -24.36 -1.63 -4.12
CA VAL A 40 -23.75 -2.70 -3.34
C VAL A 40 -24.82 -3.76 -3.04
N LYS A 41 -24.48 -5.03 -3.32
CA LYS A 41 -25.39 -6.15 -3.06
C LYS A 41 -25.67 -6.30 -1.56
N PRO A 42 -26.86 -6.75 -1.14
CA PRO A 42 -27.20 -6.89 0.29
C PRO A 42 -26.19 -7.72 1.09
N GLU A 43 -25.64 -8.80 0.52
CA GLU A 43 -24.62 -9.63 1.17
C GLU A 43 -23.27 -8.92 1.41
N ASN A 44 -23.08 -7.74 0.81
CA ASN A 44 -21.87 -6.94 0.86
C ASN A 44 -22.09 -5.57 1.52
N GLU A 45 -23.28 -5.28 2.06
CA GLU A 45 -23.67 -3.96 2.60
C GLU A 45 -22.73 -3.45 3.71
N HIS A 46 -22.12 -4.36 4.46
CA HIS A 46 -21.18 -4.06 5.55
C HIS A 46 -19.70 -4.27 5.18
N LYS A 47 -19.39 -4.39 3.88
CA LYS A 47 -18.03 -4.63 3.39
C LYS A 47 -17.47 -3.40 2.70
N ALA A 48 -16.18 -3.15 2.89
CA ALA A 48 -15.45 -2.14 2.15
C ALA A 48 -13.98 -2.52 1.96
N VAL A 49 -13.31 -1.83 1.05
CA VAL A 49 -11.85 -1.90 0.88
C VAL A 49 -11.22 -0.56 1.22
N VAL A 50 -10.03 -0.57 1.81
CA VAL A 50 -9.18 0.61 1.96
C VAL A 50 -7.85 0.42 1.24
N ILE A 51 -7.40 1.46 0.54
CA ILE A 51 -6.05 1.57 0.00
C ILE A 51 -5.25 2.51 0.90
N PHE A 52 -4.24 1.97 1.57
CA PHE A 52 -3.21 2.77 2.22
C PHE A 52 -2.10 3.09 1.22
N THR A 53 -1.89 4.37 0.98
CA THR A 53 -1.00 4.92 -0.04
C THR A 53 0.48 4.71 0.27
N ASP A 54 1.32 4.92 -0.74
CA ASP A 54 2.75 5.10 -0.52
C ASP A 54 3.06 6.49 0.07
N VAL A 55 4.35 6.83 0.16
CA VAL A 55 4.87 8.10 0.72
C VAL A 55 4.47 9.37 -0.05
N LEU A 56 3.83 9.26 -1.22
CA LEU A 56 3.34 10.43 -1.97
C LEU A 56 1.92 10.82 -1.60
N GLY A 57 1.16 9.92 -0.97
CA GLY A 57 -0.20 10.21 -0.50
C GLY A 57 -1.19 10.49 -1.63
N LEU A 58 -2.33 11.08 -1.24
CA LEU A 58 -3.39 11.50 -2.16
C LEU A 58 -2.91 12.45 -3.29
N PRO A 59 -1.95 13.38 -3.09
CA PRO A 59 -1.54 14.29 -4.16
C PRO A 59 -1.02 13.63 -5.44
N LEU A 60 -0.57 12.37 -5.40
CA LEU A 60 -0.10 11.68 -6.61
C LEU A 60 -1.24 11.33 -7.57
N GLY A 61 -2.45 11.02 -7.07
CA GLY A 61 -3.60 10.61 -7.88
C GLY A 61 -3.67 9.11 -8.22
N ASN A 62 -2.53 8.39 -8.19
CA ASN A 62 -2.50 6.98 -8.60
C ASN A 62 -3.37 6.09 -7.71
N SER A 63 -3.35 6.27 -6.39
CA SER A 63 -4.15 5.44 -5.48
C SER A 63 -5.64 5.64 -5.67
N GLN A 64 -6.08 6.82 -6.09
CA GLN A 64 -7.48 7.08 -6.43
C GLN A 64 -7.88 6.34 -7.72
N ILE A 65 -7.05 6.38 -8.77
CA ILE A 65 -7.30 5.63 -10.02
C ILE A 65 -7.36 4.12 -9.76
N ILE A 66 -6.47 3.59 -8.90
CA ILE A 66 -6.50 2.18 -8.49
C ILE A 66 -7.79 1.88 -7.72
N ALA A 67 -8.21 2.77 -6.81
CA ALA A 67 -9.45 2.62 -6.05
C ALA A 67 -10.68 2.56 -6.95
N ASP A 68 -10.75 3.38 -8.00
CA ASP A 68 -11.85 3.36 -8.98
C ASP A 68 -11.91 2.01 -9.69
N GLY A 69 -10.76 1.47 -10.12
CA GLY A 69 -10.67 0.13 -10.70
C GLY A 69 -11.13 -0.97 -9.74
N PHE A 70 -10.75 -0.87 -8.47
CA PHE A 70 -11.16 -1.81 -7.42
C PHE A 70 -12.66 -1.75 -7.16
N ALA A 71 -13.22 -0.54 -7.04
CA ALA A 71 -14.65 -0.35 -6.80
C ALA A 71 -15.48 -0.93 -7.95
N LYS A 72 -15.03 -0.71 -9.20
CA LYS A 72 -15.65 -1.26 -10.39
C LYS A 72 -15.61 -2.78 -10.45
N HIS A 73 -14.47 -3.39 -10.10
CA HIS A 73 -14.31 -4.85 -10.19
C HIS A 73 -15.00 -5.58 -9.04
N LEU A 74 -14.76 -5.14 -7.80
CA LEU A 74 -15.23 -5.83 -6.60
C LEU A 74 -16.71 -5.53 -6.27
N GLY A 75 -17.28 -4.44 -6.83
CA GLY A 75 -18.62 -4.00 -6.48
C GLY A 75 -18.74 -3.54 -5.02
N LEU A 76 -17.64 -3.03 -4.45
CA LEU A 76 -17.52 -2.56 -3.08
C LEU A 76 -17.09 -1.10 -3.04
N PRO A 77 -17.48 -0.32 -2.00
CA PRO A 77 -16.90 0.99 -1.77
C PRO A 77 -15.41 0.85 -1.43
N VAL A 78 -14.58 1.67 -2.07
CA VAL A 78 -13.13 1.69 -1.84
C VAL A 78 -12.70 3.06 -1.34
N TYR A 79 -12.07 3.08 -0.18
CA TYR A 79 -11.61 4.30 0.47
C TYR A 79 -10.10 4.47 0.32
N VAL A 80 -9.65 5.72 0.20
CA VAL A 80 -8.23 6.09 0.25
C VAL A 80 -8.09 7.25 1.24
N PRO A 81 -7.76 6.98 2.52
CA PRO A 81 -7.57 8.03 3.51
C PRO A 81 -6.27 8.80 3.28
N ASP A 82 -6.28 10.09 3.63
CA ASP A 82 -5.08 10.89 3.77
C ASP A 82 -4.29 10.45 5.01
N MET A 83 -3.38 9.52 4.77
CA MET A 83 -2.49 8.99 5.80
C MET A 83 -1.57 10.04 6.41
N PHE A 84 -1.37 11.19 5.78
CA PHE A 84 -0.33 12.17 6.13
C PHE A 84 -0.87 13.55 6.50
N ASN A 85 -2.20 13.70 6.63
CA ASN A 85 -2.86 14.93 7.06
C ASN A 85 -2.42 16.16 6.24
N GLY A 86 -2.45 16.01 4.92
CA GLY A 86 -2.08 17.03 3.93
C GLY A 86 -0.57 17.21 3.72
N THR A 87 0.27 16.46 4.45
CA THR A 87 1.73 16.66 4.47
C THR A 87 2.50 15.38 4.15
N PRO A 88 2.33 14.79 2.96
CA PRO A 88 3.03 13.55 2.59
C PRO A 88 4.56 13.73 2.64
N PRO A 89 5.32 12.68 2.99
CA PRO A 89 6.78 12.74 3.03
C PRO A 89 7.42 13.18 1.71
N ILE A 90 6.84 12.80 0.57
CA ILE A 90 7.29 13.18 -0.76
C ILE A 90 6.13 13.81 -1.52
N THR A 91 6.45 14.86 -2.28
CA THR A 91 5.50 15.49 -3.22
C THR A 91 5.65 14.90 -4.62
N PRO A 92 4.59 14.90 -5.46
CA PRO A 92 4.68 14.42 -6.84
C PRO A 92 5.81 15.08 -7.65
N GLU A 93 6.14 16.35 -7.38
CA GLU A 93 7.20 17.10 -8.06
C GLU A 93 8.62 16.63 -7.70
N GLN A 94 8.77 16.01 -6.52
CA GLN A 94 10.02 15.45 -6.05
C GLN A 94 10.28 14.05 -6.63
N MET A 95 9.22 13.36 -7.07
CA MET A 95 9.30 12.08 -7.77
C MET A 95 10.13 12.22 -9.05
N THR A 96 11.05 11.29 -9.29
CA THR A 96 11.80 11.21 -10.54
C THR A 96 11.10 10.24 -11.49
N SER A 97 10.81 10.70 -12.71
CA SER A 97 10.22 9.88 -13.77
C SER A 97 11.24 8.94 -14.43
N VAL A 98 10.72 7.76 -14.80
CA VAL A 98 11.12 6.72 -15.77
C VAL A 98 12.61 6.35 -15.96
N ASP A 99 13.56 7.28 -15.89
CA ASP A 99 14.98 7.07 -16.24
C ASP A 99 15.69 5.97 -15.41
N HIS A 100 15.06 5.46 -14.35
CA HIS A 100 15.63 4.48 -13.42
C HIS A 100 14.76 3.24 -13.14
N PHE A 101 13.88 2.86 -14.05
CA PHE A 101 13.15 1.58 -13.93
C PHE A 101 13.91 0.37 -14.50
N GLU A 102 15.11 0.56 -15.05
CA GLU A 102 15.96 -0.54 -15.49
C GLU A 102 16.57 -1.28 -14.29
N ILE A 103 16.12 -2.53 -14.09
CA ILE A 103 16.68 -3.45 -13.09
C ILE A 103 18.17 -3.69 -13.36
N GLY A 104 18.95 -3.77 -12.29
CA GLY A 104 20.38 -4.02 -12.26
C GLY A 104 21.23 -2.81 -12.62
N LYS A 105 20.64 -1.67 -13.02
CA LYS A 105 21.41 -0.48 -13.42
C LYS A 105 21.49 0.54 -12.29
N PRO A 106 22.72 0.85 -11.81
CA PRO A 106 22.88 1.84 -10.74
C PRO A 106 22.45 3.22 -11.22
N ARG A 107 21.84 4.00 -10.31
CA ARG A 107 21.52 5.40 -10.62
C ARG A 107 22.79 6.20 -10.97
N PRO A 108 22.75 7.04 -12.03
CA PRO A 108 23.73 8.07 -12.29
C PRO A 108 23.96 8.90 -11.04
N PHE A 109 25.22 9.27 -10.84
CA PHE A 109 25.68 10.02 -9.67
C PHE A 109 24.81 11.26 -9.38
N TRP A 110 24.43 12.03 -10.41
CA TRP A 110 23.59 13.22 -10.25
C TRP A 110 22.19 12.92 -9.67
N LYS A 111 21.57 11.81 -10.06
CA LYS A 111 20.26 11.38 -9.55
C LYS A 111 20.38 10.86 -8.11
N LYS A 112 21.50 10.20 -7.77
CA LYS A 112 21.83 9.85 -6.36
C LYS A 112 22.00 11.11 -5.52
N LEU A 113 22.80 12.07 -5.98
CA LEU A 113 23.02 13.34 -5.27
C LEU A 113 21.70 14.09 -5.04
N ARG A 114 20.83 14.15 -6.05
CA ARG A 114 19.47 14.71 -5.91
C ARG A 114 18.66 13.99 -4.83
N PHE A 115 18.70 12.66 -4.77
CA PHE A 115 18.02 11.89 -3.72
C PHE A 115 18.56 12.23 -2.32
N TYR A 116 19.89 12.23 -2.13
CA TYR A 116 20.48 12.60 -0.84
C TYR A 116 20.16 14.05 -0.44
N ALA A 117 20.06 14.97 -1.40
CA ALA A 117 19.65 16.36 -1.16
C ALA A 117 18.16 16.49 -0.75
N LEU A 118 17.31 15.50 -1.03
CA LEU A 118 15.92 15.47 -0.55
C LEU A 118 15.81 15.01 0.90
N LEU A 119 16.74 14.16 1.39
CA LEU A 119 16.66 13.57 2.73
C LEU A 119 16.52 14.59 3.87
N PRO A 120 17.23 15.73 3.90
CA PRO A 120 17.04 16.75 4.94
C PRO A 120 15.61 17.33 5.00
N ARG A 121 14.83 17.25 3.91
CA ARG A 121 13.42 17.67 3.89
C ARG A 121 12.46 16.54 4.24
N VAL A 122 12.72 15.34 3.72
CA VAL A 122 11.86 14.17 3.89
C VAL A 122 11.97 13.57 5.28
N LEU A 123 13.19 13.43 5.82
CA LEU A 123 13.43 12.74 7.09
C LEU A 123 12.77 13.42 8.29
N PRO A 124 12.82 14.76 8.47
CA PRO A 124 12.10 15.41 9.57
C PRO A 124 10.58 15.20 9.47
N ASN A 125 10.01 15.25 8.27
CA ASN A 125 8.58 14.98 8.07
C ASN A 125 8.21 13.55 8.51
N ILE A 126 8.99 12.54 8.09
CA ILE A 126 8.78 11.14 8.50
C ILE A 126 9.01 10.97 10.00
N ILE A 127 10.04 11.55 10.59
CA ILE A 127 10.37 11.29 12.00
C ILE A 127 9.40 12.02 12.94
N ILE A 128 9.06 13.27 12.62
CA ILE A 128 8.29 14.15 13.51
C ILE A 128 6.78 13.99 13.28
N SER A 129 6.30 14.04 12.03
CA SER A 129 4.86 14.14 11.75
C SER A 129 4.25 12.82 11.28
N ASN A 130 5.02 12.07 10.49
CA ASN A 130 4.56 10.89 9.76
C ASN A 130 5.41 9.66 10.09
N SER A 131 5.70 9.47 11.37
CA SER A 131 6.38 8.27 11.82
C SER A 131 5.39 7.11 11.70
N PRO A 132 5.85 5.88 11.41
CA PRO A 132 4.93 4.78 11.22
C PRO A 132 3.97 4.55 12.39
N GLY A 133 4.41 4.77 13.63
CA GLY A 133 3.53 4.73 14.80
C GLY A 133 2.45 5.82 14.80
N LYS A 134 2.80 7.07 14.42
CA LYS A 134 1.84 8.18 14.35
C LYS A 134 0.82 7.98 13.22
N VAL A 135 1.29 7.53 12.06
CA VAL A 135 0.39 7.27 10.92
C VAL A 135 -0.51 6.08 11.20
N SER A 136 0.00 4.98 11.76
CA SER A 136 -0.85 3.85 12.14
C SER A 136 -1.90 4.24 13.18
N ALA A 137 -1.55 4.99 14.22
CA ALA A 137 -2.54 5.48 15.19
C ALA A 137 -3.62 6.36 14.55
N ARG A 138 -3.24 7.23 13.60
CA ARG A 138 -4.18 8.04 12.82
C ARG A 138 -5.11 7.15 11.97
N MET A 139 -4.57 6.12 11.33
CA MET A 139 -5.36 5.19 10.51
C MET A 139 -6.25 4.27 11.35
N GLU A 140 -5.87 3.93 12.58
CA GLU A 140 -6.76 3.26 13.54
C GLU A 140 -7.99 4.12 13.83
N THR A 141 -7.80 5.41 14.14
CA THR A 141 -8.90 6.37 14.33
C THR A 141 -9.79 6.45 13.08
N TRP A 142 -9.19 6.43 11.89
CA TRP A 142 -9.94 6.42 10.64
C TRP A 142 -10.77 5.14 10.47
N VAL A 143 -10.21 3.96 10.76
CA VAL A 143 -10.94 2.67 10.68
C VAL A 143 -12.13 2.69 11.64
N GLU A 144 -11.96 3.16 12.88
CA GLU A 144 -13.08 3.33 13.81
C GLU A 144 -14.15 4.29 13.28
N GLY A 145 -13.73 5.37 12.63
CA GLY A 145 -14.62 6.32 11.95
C GLY A 145 -15.42 5.66 10.84
N VAL A 146 -14.78 4.90 9.96
CA VAL A 146 -15.45 4.15 8.88
C VAL A 146 -16.52 3.21 9.43
N ARG A 147 -16.22 2.50 10.53
CA ARG A 147 -17.18 1.60 11.18
C ARG A 147 -18.40 2.35 11.70
N LYS A 148 -18.17 3.44 12.42
CA LYS A 148 -19.25 4.22 13.07
C LYS A 148 -20.08 5.03 12.07
N GLU A 149 -19.43 5.67 11.11
CA GLU A 149 -20.06 6.61 10.19
C GLU A 149 -20.62 5.96 8.92
N LYS A 150 -20.05 4.82 8.50
CA LYS A 150 -20.41 4.12 7.25
C LYS A 150 -20.96 2.71 7.46
N GLY A 151 -21.02 2.21 8.70
CA GLY A 151 -21.57 0.89 9.00
C GLY A 151 -20.76 -0.28 8.41
N VAL A 152 -19.48 -0.06 8.12
CA VAL A 152 -18.57 -1.10 7.64
C VAL A 152 -18.21 -2.01 8.79
N GLU A 153 -18.38 -3.31 8.64
CA GLU A 153 -18.00 -4.32 9.64
C GLU A 153 -16.81 -5.15 9.19
N ARG A 154 -16.70 -5.41 7.88
CA ARG A 154 -15.56 -6.13 7.27
C ARG A 154 -14.79 -5.21 6.34
N LEU A 155 -13.54 -4.97 6.68
CA LEU A 155 -12.63 -4.10 5.94
C LEU A 155 -11.48 -4.93 5.35
N GLY A 156 -11.39 -4.95 4.02
CA GLY A 156 -10.20 -5.40 3.30
C GLY A 156 -9.22 -4.23 3.20
N ALA A 157 -7.92 -4.47 3.37
CA ALA A 157 -6.91 -3.42 3.27
C ALA A 157 -5.81 -3.81 2.30
N VAL A 158 -5.51 -2.95 1.34
CA VAL A 158 -4.28 -3.05 0.53
C VAL A 158 -3.33 -1.93 0.93
N GLY A 159 -2.07 -2.27 1.14
CA GLY A 159 -1.03 -1.33 1.53
C GLY A 159 0.12 -1.32 0.53
N HIS A 160 0.36 -0.16 -0.08
CA HIS A 160 1.49 0.03 -1.00
C HIS A 160 2.65 0.74 -0.29
N CYS A 161 3.87 0.18 -0.31
CA CYS A 161 5.05 0.83 0.30
C CYS A 161 4.79 1.18 1.79
N TYR A 162 4.64 2.46 2.11
CA TYR A 162 4.31 2.94 3.45
C TYR A 162 2.97 2.37 3.93
N GLY A 163 1.98 2.23 3.05
CA GLY A 163 0.72 1.57 3.34
C GLY A 163 0.88 0.13 3.78
N GLY A 164 1.88 -0.59 3.25
CA GLY A 164 2.18 -1.96 3.67
C GLY A 164 2.60 -2.03 5.13
N ILE A 165 3.41 -1.04 5.58
CA ILE A 165 3.76 -0.89 6.99
C ILE A 165 2.51 -0.66 7.85
N VAL A 166 1.55 0.14 7.36
CA VAL A 166 0.32 0.44 8.10
C VAL A 166 -0.57 -0.80 8.21
N VAL A 167 -0.77 -1.56 7.13
CA VAL A 167 -1.53 -2.83 7.17
C VAL A 167 -0.93 -3.77 8.22
N THR A 168 0.39 -3.96 8.24
CA THR A 168 1.04 -4.83 9.23
C THR A 168 0.96 -4.28 10.66
N ARG A 169 1.01 -2.96 10.85
CA ARG A 169 0.84 -2.38 12.19
C ARG A 169 -0.59 -2.49 12.71
N LEU A 170 -1.59 -2.39 11.85
CA LEU A 170 -2.99 -2.56 12.22
C LEU A 170 -3.29 -4.01 12.68
N ALA A 171 -2.51 -5.00 12.23
CA ALA A 171 -2.57 -6.36 12.79
C ALA A 171 -2.23 -6.44 14.28
N ALA A 172 -1.51 -5.46 14.85
CA ALA A 172 -1.27 -5.44 16.30
C ALA A 172 -2.57 -5.23 17.12
N LYS A 173 -3.67 -4.86 16.46
CA LYS A 173 -5.01 -4.76 17.03
C LYS A 173 -5.95 -5.71 16.30
N SER A 174 -6.08 -6.92 16.84
CA SER A 174 -6.95 -7.97 16.31
C SER A 174 -8.33 -7.45 15.94
N GLY A 175 -8.82 -7.84 14.77
CA GLY A 175 -10.14 -7.47 14.28
C GLY A 175 -10.25 -6.05 13.72
N THR A 176 -9.15 -5.28 13.56
CA THR A 176 -9.17 -3.97 12.89
C THR A 176 -9.32 -4.09 11.37
N ILE A 177 -8.70 -5.10 10.77
CA ILE A 177 -8.80 -5.45 9.34
C ILE A 177 -9.15 -6.94 9.26
N GLN A 178 -9.95 -7.32 8.26
CA GLN A 178 -10.39 -8.71 8.06
C GLN A 178 -9.57 -9.45 7.00
N VAL A 179 -8.99 -8.74 6.02
CA VAL A 179 -8.19 -9.30 4.93
C VAL A 179 -7.14 -8.27 4.50
N GLY A 180 -5.90 -8.69 4.27
CA GLY A 180 -4.80 -7.79 3.88
C GLY A 180 -4.12 -8.17 2.57
N VAL A 181 -3.68 -7.16 1.82
CA VAL A 181 -2.68 -7.30 0.75
C VAL A 181 -1.55 -6.30 0.99
N ILE A 182 -0.32 -6.78 1.05
CA ILE A 182 0.87 -5.99 1.35
C ILE A 182 1.77 -6.00 0.12
N ALA A 183 1.86 -4.87 -0.58
CA ALA A 183 2.59 -4.76 -1.84
C ALA A 183 3.84 -3.88 -1.69
N HIS A 184 5.00 -4.46 -2.02
CA HIS A 184 6.33 -3.86 -1.92
C HIS A 184 6.50 -3.00 -0.63
N PRO A 185 6.29 -3.58 0.55
CA PRO A 185 6.16 -2.77 1.77
C PRO A 185 7.45 -2.02 2.09
N GLY A 186 7.32 -0.91 2.81
CA GLY A 186 8.46 -0.34 3.52
C GLY A 186 8.97 -1.31 4.60
N PRO A 187 10.03 -0.94 5.36
CA PRO A 187 10.63 -1.85 6.33
C PRO A 187 9.63 -2.28 7.42
N ILE A 188 9.40 -3.59 7.51
CA ILE A 188 8.56 -4.23 8.52
C ILE A 188 9.45 -5.19 9.33
N LYS A 189 9.23 -5.25 10.65
CA LYS A 189 9.95 -6.20 11.51
C LYS A 189 9.20 -7.52 11.62
N GLN A 190 9.93 -8.62 11.82
CA GLN A 190 9.32 -9.95 12.00
C GLN A 190 8.28 -9.96 13.13
N ALA A 191 8.60 -9.30 14.26
CA ALA A 191 7.67 -9.20 15.39
C ALA A 191 6.35 -8.45 15.09
N GLU A 192 6.27 -7.67 13.99
CA GLU A 192 5.03 -7.07 13.52
C GLU A 192 4.28 -8.03 12.58
N ILE A 193 5.00 -8.76 11.72
CA ILE A 193 4.44 -9.82 10.87
C ILE A 193 3.80 -10.93 11.72
N ASP A 194 4.46 -11.34 12.81
CA ASP A 194 3.99 -12.40 13.70
C ASP A 194 2.63 -12.09 14.34
N LYS A 195 2.22 -10.81 14.36
CA LYS A 195 0.93 -10.36 14.88
C LYS A 195 -0.21 -10.45 13.87
N ILE A 196 0.07 -10.67 12.58
CA ILE A 196 -0.96 -10.78 11.55
C ILE A 196 -1.86 -11.97 11.85
N ASP A 197 -3.14 -11.73 12.09
CA ASP A 197 -4.14 -12.72 12.49
C ASP A 197 -5.30 -12.84 11.48
N PHE A 198 -5.11 -12.30 10.27
CA PHE A 198 -6.07 -12.33 9.17
C PHE A 198 -5.47 -12.89 7.88
N PRO A 199 -6.29 -13.35 6.90
CA PRO A 199 -5.82 -13.73 5.57
C PRO A 199 -4.99 -12.63 4.89
N VAL A 200 -3.74 -12.93 4.54
CA VAL A 200 -2.79 -11.93 4.00
C VAL A 200 -2.06 -12.39 2.74
N ALA A 201 -2.05 -11.56 1.70
CA ALA A 201 -1.20 -11.76 0.52
C ALA A 201 -0.03 -10.76 0.51
N PHE A 202 1.14 -11.21 0.10
CA PHE A 202 2.33 -10.39 -0.12
C PHE A 202 2.67 -10.35 -1.61
N ALA A 203 2.82 -9.14 -2.14
CA ALA A 203 3.30 -8.90 -3.50
C ALA A 203 4.71 -8.30 -3.42
N THR A 204 5.71 -9.10 -3.80
CA THR A 204 7.13 -8.76 -3.65
C THR A 204 7.79 -8.56 -5.01
N CYS A 205 8.92 -7.84 -5.03
CA CYS A 205 9.60 -7.45 -6.27
C CYS A 205 11.11 -7.70 -6.20
N GLU A 206 11.80 -7.63 -7.34
CA GLU A 206 13.21 -7.98 -7.48
C GLU A 206 14.13 -6.98 -6.77
N GLU A 207 13.96 -5.69 -7.06
CA GLU A 207 14.73 -4.61 -6.43
C GLU A 207 13.95 -3.91 -5.32
N ASP A 208 14.12 -4.42 -4.10
CA ASP A 208 13.51 -3.84 -2.90
C ASP A 208 14.49 -3.81 -1.72
N ASP A 209 15.06 -2.64 -1.43
CA ASP A 209 15.92 -2.43 -0.26
C ASP A 209 15.13 -2.43 1.07
N SER A 210 13.81 -2.22 1.02
CA SER A 210 12.95 -2.14 2.20
C SER A 210 12.44 -3.52 2.63
N PHE A 211 12.16 -4.39 1.66
CA PHE A 211 11.68 -5.75 1.88
C PHE A 211 12.36 -6.72 0.89
N PRO A 212 13.67 -6.98 1.07
CA PRO A 212 14.47 -7.72 0.10
C PRO A 212 14.06 -9.20 0.03
N GLN A 213 14.28 -9.84 -1.12
CA GLN A 213 13.87 -11.22 -1.40
C GLN A 213 14.31 -12.27 -0.35
N PRO A 214 15.54 -12.22 0.20
CA PRO A 214 15.91 -13.12 1.30
C PRO A 214 15.00 -12.96 2.51
N TYR A 215 14.68 -11.72 2.90
CA TYR A 215 13.77 -11.46 4.01
C TYR A 215 12.34 -11.86 3.68
N ALA A 216 11.85 -11.60 2.46
CA ALA A 216 10.53 -12.06 2.03
C ALA A 216 10.35 -13.58 2.17
N LYS A 217 11.39 -14.36 1.82
CA LYS A 217 11.40 -15.82 2.00
C LYS A 217 11.42 -16.25 3.47
N GLU A 218 12.16 -15.53 4.32
CA GLU A 218 12.14 -15.76 5.76
C GLU A 218 10.74 -15.52 6.34
N VAL A 219 10.07 -14.46 5.90
CA VAL A 219 8.68 -14.13 6.27
C VAL A 219 7.73 -15.23 5.80
N GLU A 220 7.81 -15.68 4.54
CA GLU A 220 6.98 -16.78 4.02
C GLU A 220 7.17 -18.07 4.85
N THR A 221 8.42 -18.45 5.12
CA THR A 221 8.74 -19.60 5.99
C THR A 221 8.20 -19.41 7.41
N SER A 222 8.14 -18.16 7.92
CA SER A 222 7.55 -17.89 9.24
C SER A 222 6.04 -18.14 9.28
N PHE A 223 5.31 -17.90 8.18
CA PHE A 223 3.89 -18.23 8.06
C PHE A 223 3.66 -19.76 8.00
N GLU A 224 4.49 -20.48 7.24
CA GLU A 224 4.45 -21.96 7.17
C GLU A 224 4.59 -22.62 8.54
N LYS A 225 5.48 -22.06 9.39
CA LYS A 225 5.84 -22.62 10.70
C LYS A 225 4.87 -22.24 11.82
N ARG A 226 3.81 -21.47 11.55
CA ARG A 226 2.86 -21.07 12.60
C ARG A 226 2.14 -22.28 13.20
N GLU A 227 1.95 -22.22 14.51
CA GLU A 227 1.09 -23.17 15.22
C GLU A 227 -0.33 -23.15 14.66
N GLU A 228 -1.02 -24.29 14.69
CA GLU A 228 -2.35 -24.46 14.09
C GLU A 228 -3.36 -23.37 14.51
N LYS A 229 -3.35 -22.99 15.80
CA LYS A 229 -4.24 -21.96 16.36
C LYS A 229 -3.96 -20.53 15.85
N SER A 230 -2.78 -20.29 15.30
CA SER A 230 -2.32 -18.99 14.81
C SER A 230 -2.12 -18.98 13.29
N LYS A 231 -2.47 -20.08 12.61
CA LYS A 231 -2.43 -20.15 11.15
C LYS A 231 -3.51 -19.27 10.56
N VAL A 232 -3.12 -18.55 9.53
CA VAL A 232 -4.00 -17.74 8.69
C VAL A 232 -3.72 -18.10 7.24
N PRO A 233 -4.70 -18.02 6.33
CA PRO A 233 -4.42 -18.14 4.91
C PRO A 233 -3.40 -17.08 4.48
N TYR A 234 -2.40 -17.48 3.70
CA TYR A 234 -1.41 -16.55 3.18
C TYR A 234 -1.02 -16.88 1.74
N GLU A 235 -0.49 -15.90 1.04
CA GLU A 235 0.05 -16.04 -0.31
C GLU A 235 1.26 -15.12 -0.48
N PHE A 236 2.33 -15.61 -1.11
CA PHE A 236 3.46 -14.79 -1.54
C PHE A 236 3.58 -14.89 -3.05
N VAL A 237 3.59 -13.75 -3.73
CA VAL A 237 3.85 -13.68 -5.17
C VAL A 237 5.07 -12.80 -5.41
N TYR A 238 6.01 -13.34 -6.17
CA TYR A 238 7.21 -12.63 -6.62
C TYR A 238 7.02 -12.15 -8.05
N TYR A 239 7.21 -10.84 -8.26
CA TYR A 239 7.11 -10.19 -9.55
C TYR A 239 8.52 -9.85 -10.07
N PRO A 240 9.16 -10.73 -10.88
CA PRO A 240 10.49 -10.48 -11.42
C PRO A 240 10.50 -9.30 -12.40
N GLY A 241 11.66 -8.66 -12.60
CA GLY A 241 11.79 -7.51 -13.49
C GLY A 241 11.11 -6.24 -12.96
N THR A 242 10.72 -6.22 -11.69
CA THR A 242 10.08 -5.07 -11.03
C THR A 242 10.86 -4.60 -9.81
N MET A 243 10.54 -3.40 -9.34
CA MET A 243 11.17 -2.79 -8.17
C MET A 243 10.15 -2.19 -7.23
N HIS A 244 10.63 -1.78 -6.05
CA HIS A 244 9.80 -1.15 -5.04
C HIS A 244 8.99 0.03 -5.62
N GLY A 245 7.66 -0.02 -5.44
CA GLY A 245 6.72 0.93 -6.03
C GLY A 245 5.95 0.41 -7.25
N PHE A 246 6.25 -0.78 -7.78
CA PHE A 246 5.62 -1.27 -9.02
C PHE A 246 4.09 -1.39 -8.93
N ALA A 247 3.52 -1.66 -7.74
CA ALA A 247 2.09 -1.79 -7.55
C ALA A 247 1.36 -0.45 -7.32
N ALA A 248 2.09 0.66 -7.15
CA ALA A 248 1.51 1.99 -6.93
C ALA A 248 1.88 3.01 -8.02
N ARG A 249 3.05 2.83 -8.64
CA ARG A 249 3.68 3.82 -9.54
C ARG A 249 4.33 3.14 -10.76
N PRO A 250 3.61 2.25 -11.46
CA PRO A 250 4.19 1.39 -12.49
C PRO A 250 4.65 2.18 -13.73
N ALA A 251 5.89 1.95 -14.18
CA ALA A 251 6.33 2.39 -15.50
C ALA A 251 5.62 1.57 -16.60
N LEU A 252 4.43 2.02 -17.02
CA LEU A 252 3.56 1.29 -17.95
C LEU A 252 4.11 1.19 -19.38
N ASP A 253 5.14 1.97 -19.71
CA ASP A 253 5.90 1.90 -20.96
C ASP A 253 6.88 0.72 -20.98
N ILE A 254 7.19 0.13 -19.82
CA ILE A 254 8.00 -1.08 -19.70
C ILE A 254 7.05 -2.30 -19.63
N PRO A 255 7.06 -3.20 -20.64
CA PRO A 255 6.07 -4.28 -20.73
C PRO A 255 6.02 -5.19 -19.50
N VAL A 256 7.17 -5.58 -18.94
CA VAL A 256 7.21 -6.45 -17.75
C VAL A 256 6.63 -5.76 -16.51
N VAL A 257 6.81 -4.45 -16.35
CA VAL A 257 6.27 -3.68 -15.23
C VAL A 257 4.76 -3.50 -15.40
N LYS A 258 4.30 -3.23 -16.63
CA LYS A 258 2.87 -3.16 -16.94
C LYS A 258 2.16 -4.49 -16.63
N GLU A 259 2.71 -5.60 -17.12
CA GLU A 259 2.16 -6.94 -16.87
C GLU A 259 2.14 -7.27 -15.38
N ALA A 260 3.21 -6.94 -14.65
CA ALA A 260 3.25 -7.16 -13.20
C ALA A 260 2.22 -6.30 -12.45
N PHE A 261 1.99 -5.05 -12.88
CA PHE A 261 0.97 -4.17 -12.30
C PHE A 261 -0.45 -4.70 -12.52
N GLU A 262 -0.74 -5.22 -13.72
CA GLU A 262 -2.01 -5.88 -14.03
C GLU A 262 -2.19 -7.14 -13.16
N LYS A 263 -1.15 -7.98 -13.05
CA LYS A 263 -1.20 -9.21 -12.25
C LYS A 263 -1.28 -8.99 -10.74
N VAL A 264 -0.65 -7.95 -10.18
CA VAL A 264 -0.79 -7.64 -8.74
C VAL A 264 -2.17 -7.05 -8.43
N THR A 265 -2.75 -6.33 -9.40
CA THR A 265 -4.14 -5.88 -9.32
C THR A 265 -5.09 -7.07 -9.30
N GLU A 266 -4.93 -8.02 -10.22
CA GLU A 266 -5.72 -9.26 -10.26
C GLU A 266 -5.52 -10.13 -9.00
N GLN A 267 -4.27 -10.26 -8.52
CA GLN A 267 -3.97 -10.94 -7.26
C GLN A 267 -4.79 -10.33 -6.12
N THR A 268 -4.81 -9.00 -6.03
CA THR A 268 -5.53 -8.28 -4.98
C THR A 268 -7.03 -8.51 -5.05
N TRP A 269 -7.61 -8.45 -6.26
CA TRP A 269 -9.04 -8.73 -6.47
C TRP A 269 -9.41 -10.14 -6.04
N ARG A 270 -8.72 -11.14 -6.58
CA ARG A 270 -8.95 -12.56 -6.24
C ARG A 270 -8.81 -12.82 -4.74
N TRP A 271 -7.87 -12.14 -4.08
CA TRP A 271 -7.68 -12.29 -2.64
C TRP A 271 -8.87 -11.74 -1.85
N PHE A 272 -9.37 -10.56 -2.21
CA PHE A 272 -10.56 -9.99 -1.56
C PHE A 272 -11.83 -10.76 -1.87
N GLU A 273 -12.07 -11.17 -3.12
CA GLU A 273 -13.23 -12.01 -3.48
C GLU A 273 -13.31 -13.30 -2.66
N LYS A 274 -12.15 -13.89 -2.32
CA LYS A 274 -12.08 -15.14 -1.58
C LYS A 274 -12.30 -14.98 -0.08
N TYR A 275 -11.82 -13.89 0.52
CA TYR A 275 -11.71 -13.79 1.98
C TYR A 275 -12.55 -12.66 2.62
N LEU A 276 -13.00 -11.66 1.86
CA LEU A 276 -13.70 -10.46 2.35
C LEU A 276 -15.22 -10.60 2.32
#